data_AF-A0A7C7D9H3-F1
#
_entry.id   AF-A0A7C7D9H3-F1
#
_cell.length_a   1.000
_cell.length_b   1.000
_cell.length_c   1.000
_cell.angle_alpha   90.00
_cell.angle_beta   90.00
_cell.angle_gamma   90.00
#
_symmetry.space_group_name_H-M   'P 1'
#
loop_
_entity.id
_entity.type
_entity.pdbx_description
1 polymer ?
#
loop_
_entity_poly.entity_id
_entity_poly.type
_entity_poly.pdbx_seq_one_letter_code
_entity_poly.pdbx_strand_id
1 'polypeptide(L)' 'MGRKKSNDRLRTLRQLDRLKWETAEQLGLTDDLKDPDKLSAVEAGKIGGQMVKKLVKKGERALAEDSARKAEKNL' A
#
# COMPACT_ATOMS: atom_id res chain seq x y z
N MET A 1 -26.67 -0.38 -8.03
CA MET A 1 -25.24 -0.63 -7.72
C MET A 1 -24.67 0.36 -6.68
N GLY A 2 -25.24 0.46 -5.47
CA GLY A 2 -24.91 1.58 -4.56
C GLY A 2 -23.97 1.28 -3.38
N ARG A 3 -24.25 0.22 -2.60
CA ARG A 3 -23.58 -0.03 -1.30
C ARG A 3 -22.25 -0.80 -1.38
N LYS A 4 -22.16 -1.80 -2.26
CA LYS A 4 -21.01 -2.73 -2.32
C LYS A 4 -19.71 -2.03 -2.76
N LYS A 5 -19.79 -1.15 -3.76
CA LYS A 5 -18.64 -0.38 -4.30
C LYS A 5 -18.08 0.62 -3.28
N SER A 6 -18.94 1.22 -2.46
CA SER A 6 -18.53 2.11 -1.36
C SER A 6 -17.75 1.35 -0.28
N ASN A 7 -18.20 0.14 0.08
CA ASN A 7 -17.50 -0.68 1.07
C ASN A 7 -16.11 -1.11 0.61
N ASP A 8 -15.97 -1.46 -0.67
CA ASP A 8 -14.69 -1.86 -1.25
C ASP A 8 -13.67 -0.72 -1.24
N ARG A 9 -14.09 0.49 -1.66
CA ARG A 9 -13.26 1.69 -1.58
C ARG A 9 -12.80 1.97 -0.15
N LEU A 10 -13.68 1.86 0.83
CA LEU A 10 -13.35 2.07 2.24
C LEU A 10 -12.33 1.05 2.76
N ARG A 11 -12.44 -0.22 2.33
CA ARG A 11 -11.44 -1.24 2.67
C ARG A 11 -10.08 -0.88 2.09
N THR A 12 -10.03 -0.48 0.82
CA THR A 12 -8.78 -0.06 0.17
C THR A 12 -8.15 1.13 0.88
N LEU A 13 -8.93 2.14 1.25
CA LEU A 13 -8.42 3.30 2.00
C LEU A 13 -7.81 2.90 3.35
N ARG A 14 -8.44 1.99 4.09
CA ARG A 14 -7.89 1.48 5.37
C ARG A 14 -6.59 0.72 5.18
N GLN A 15 -6.48 -0.08 4.12
CA GLN A 15 -5.25 -0.81 3.79
C GLN A 15 -4.11 0.13 3.40
N LEU A 16 -4.41 1.18 2.62
CA LEU A 16 -3.44 2.20 2.25
C LEU A 16 -2.98 3.03 3.45
N ASP A 17 -3.90 3.37 4.36
CA ASP A 17 -3.53 4.10 5.58
C ASP A 17 -2.62 3.26 6.48
N ARG A 18 -2.93 1.97 6.67
CA ARG A 18 -2.04 1.05 7.37
C ARG A 18 -0.66 0.97 6.72
N LEU A 19 -0.60 0.83 5.40
CA LEU A 19 0.67 0.78 4.66
C LEU A 19 1.49 2.08 4.84
N LYS A 20 0.83 3.24 4.91
CA LYS A 20 1.46 4.53 5.18
C LYS A 20 2.14 4.52 6.55
N TRP A 21 1.43 4.12 7.60
CA TRP A 21 1.98 4.02 8.96
C TRP A 21 3.13 3.03 9.08
N GLU A 22 2.98 1.82 8.53
CA GLU A 22 4.05 0.82 8.49
C GLU A 22 5.29 1.32 7.74
N THR A 23 5.09 2.15 6.70
CA THR A 23 6.20 2.72 5.93
C THR A 23 6.87 3.86 6.68
N ALA A 24 6.12 4.72 7.38
CA ALA A 24 6.69 5.76 8.22
C ALA A 24 7.49 5.17 9.38
N GLU A 25 7.00 4.11 10.01
CA GLU A 25 7.72 3.38 11.06
C GLU A 25 9.06 2.85 10.59
N GLN A 26 9.10 2.23 9.40
CA GLN A 26 10.35 1.74 8.81
C GLN A 26 11.34 2.86 8.45
N LEU A 27 10.85 4.08 8.23
CA LEU A 27 11.68 5.24 7.92
C LEU A 27 12.03 6.07 9.17
N GLY A 28 11.52 5.69 10.35
CA GLY A 28 11.68 6.48 11.57
C GLY A 28 10.90 7.79 11.57
N LEU A 29 9.89 7.93 10.71
CA LEU A 29 9.09 9.15 10.49
C LEU A 29 7.70 9.07 11.14
N THR A 30 7.50 8.15 12.08
CA THR A 30 6.18 7.93 12.71
C THR A 30 5.69 9.17 13.44
N ASP A 31 6.58 9.87 14.14
CA ASP A 31 6.22 11.05 14.92
C ASP A 31 5.96 12.26 14.03
N ASP A 32 6.70 12.40 12.93
CA ASP A 32 6.43 13.42 11.92
C ASP A 32 5.13 13.14 11.18
N LEU A 33 4.83 11.87 10.89
CA LEU A 33 3.56 11.50 10.24
C LEU A 33 2.33 11.76 11.14
N LYS A 34 2.48 11.72 12.47
CA LYS A 34 1.39 12.07 13.41
C LYS A 34 1.08 13.56 13.43
N ASP A 35 2.06 14.40 13.15
CA ASP A 35 1.97 15.85 13.24
C ASP A 35 2.24 16.49 11.87
N PRO A 36 1.19 16.89 11.13
CA PRO A 36 1.31 17.42 9.77
C PRO A 36 2.28 18.59 9.63
N ASP A 37 2.50 19.36 10.70
CA ASP A 37 3.39 20.51 10.71
C ASP A 37 4.87 20.13 10.83
N LYS A 38 5.17 18.89 11.25
CA LYS A 38 6.54 18.35 11.34
C LYS A 38 6.98 17.58 10.11
N LEU A 39 6.04 17.09 9.31
CA LEU A 39 6.34 16.29 8.13
C LEU A 39 6.74 17.20 6.96
N SER A 40 8.04 17.22 6.63
CA SER A 40 8.50 17.93 5.43
C SER A 40 7.98 17.28 4.14
N ALA A 41 7.86 18.08 3.08
CA ALA A 41 7.48 17.57 1.76
C ALA A 41 8.41 16.45 1.25
N VAL A 42 9.70 16.51 1.63
CA VAL A 42 10.70 15.48 1.29
C VAL A 42 10.40 14.17 2.01
N GLU A 43 10.05 14.22 3.29
CA GLU A 43 9.71 13.04 4.11
C GLU A 43 8.39 12.42 3.66
N ALA A 44 7.37 13.24 3.41
CA ALA A 44 6.13 12.79 2.78
C ALA A 44 6.40 12.10 1.43
N GLY A 45 7.28 12.67 0.62
CA GLY A 45 7.73 12.08 -0.64
C GLY A 45 8.42 10.73 -0.48
N LYS A 46 9.31 10.59 0.52
CA LYS A 46 9.97 9.31 0.84
C LYS A 46 8.97 8.23 1.26
N ILE A 47 8.02 8.57 2.13
CA ILE A 47 6.95 7.65 2.56
C ILE A 47 6.14 7.21 1.33
N GLY A 48 5.65 8.16 0.53
CA GLY A 48 4.85 7.86 -0.67
C GLY A 48 5.61 6.99 -1.69
N GLY A 49 6.87 7.30 -1.96
CA GLY A 49 7.71 6.52 -2.87
C GLY A 49 7.92 5.08 -2.41
N GLN A 50 8.18 4.87 -1.12
CA GLN A 50 8.32 3.53 -0.54
C GLN A 50 6.99 2.75 -0.55
N MET A 51 5.85 3.41 -0.31
CA MET A 51 4.54 2.78 -0.45
C MET A 51 4.31 2.27 -1.88
N VAL A 52 4.56 3.11 -2.90
CA VAL A 52 4.41 2.71 -4.31
C VAL A 52 5.32 1.53 -4.65
N LYS A 53 6.58 1.57 -4.22
CA LYS A 53 7.53 0.46 -4.42
C LYS A 53 7.01 -0.87 -3.82
N LYS A 54 6.44 -0.83 -2.61
CA LYS A 54 5.82 -2.01 -1.97
C LYS A 54 4.60 -2.51 -2.72
N LEU A 55 3.74 -1.61 -3.22
CA LEU A 55 2.54 -1.96 -3.97
C LEU A 55 2.89 -2.63 -5.31
N VAL A 56 3.86 -2.09 -6.05
CA VAL A 56 4.35 -2.67 -7.31
C VAL A 56 4.88 -4.08 -7.07
N LYS A 57 5.76 -4.27 -6.09
CA LYS A 57 6.31 -5.59 -5.74
C LYS A 57 5.23 -6.61 -5.38
N LYS A 58 4.19 -6.20 -4.63
CA LYS A 58 3.05 -7.06 -4.31
C LYS A 58 2.24 -7.41 -5.56
N GLY A 59 2.04 -6.45 -6.47
CA GLY A 59 1.37 -6.66 -7.75
C GLY A 59 2.12 -7.66 -8.65
N GLU A 60 3.43 -7.48 -8.81
CA GLU A 60 4.30 -8.40 -9.57
C GLU A 60 4.21 -9.82 -9.02
N ARG A 61 4.30 -9.98 -7.69
CA ARG A 61 4.17 -11.28 -7.03
C ARG A 61 2.79 -11.91 -7.26
N ALA A 62 1.71 -11.14 -7.14
CA ALA A 62 0.36 -11.63 -7.37
C ALA A 62 0.16 -12.10 -8.82
N LEU A 63 0.73 -11.39 -9.80
CA LEU A 63 0.70 -11.79 -11.21
C LEU A 63 1.49 -13.08 -11.45
N ALA A 64 2.66 -13.22 -10.82
CA ALA A 64 3.47 -14.44 -10.90
C ALA A 64 2.75 -15.65 -10.28
N GLU A 65 2.14 -15.48 -9.10
CA GLU A 65 1.36 -16.53 -8.42
C GLU A 65 0.11 -16.94 -9.21
N ASP A 66 -0.59 -15.98 -9.85
CA ASP A 66 -1.73 -16.29 -10.72
C ASP A 66 -1.31 -17.07 -11.97
N SER A 67 -0.16 -16.71 -12.55
CA SER A 67 0.42 -17.42 -13.70
C SER A 67 0.80 -18.86 -13.34
N ALA A 68 1.45 -19.07 -12.20
CA ALA A 68 1.78 -20.40 -11.70
C ALA A 68 0.53 -21.26 -11.45
N ARG A 69 -0.48 -20.68 -10.79
CA ARG A 69 -1.75 -21.38 -10.50
C ARG A 69 -2.49 -21.79 -11.77
N LYS A 70 -2.44 -20.97 -12.83
CA LYS A 70 -3.03 -21.32 -14.14
C LYS A 70 -2.26 -22.46 -14.82
N ALA A 71 -0.94 -22.47 -14.72
CA ALA A 71 -0.12 -23.56 -15.24
C ALA A 71 -0.42 -24.90 -14.55
N GLU A 72 -0.56 -24.89 -13.21
CA GLU A 72 -0.91 -26.09 -12.43
C GLU A 72 -2.29 -26.66 -12.75
N LYS A 73 -3.26 -25.81 -13.11
CA LYS A 73 -4.63 -26.26 -13.45
C LYS A 73 -4.80 -26.76 -14.89
N ASN A 74 -3.82 -26.52 -15.74
CA ASN A 74 -3.80 -26.97 -17.13
C ASN A 74 -3.02 -28.28 -17.32
N LEU A 75 -2.56 -28.88 -16.22
CA LEU A 75 -1.94 -30.21 -16.10
C LEU A 75 -2.93 -31.14 -15.38
#